data_AF-R0FI52-F1
#
_entry.id   AF-R0FI52-F1
#
_cell.length_a   1.000
_cell.length_b   1.000
_cell.length_c   1.000
_cell.angle_alpha   90.00
_cell.angle_beta   90.00
_cell.angle_gamma   90.00
#
_symmetry.space_group_name_H-M   'P 1'
#
loop_
_entity.id
_entity.type
_entity.pdbx_description
1 polymer ?
#
loop_
_entity_poly.entity_id
_entity_poly.type
_entity_poly.pdbx_seq_one_letter_code
_entity_poly.pdbx_strand_id
1 'polypeptide(L)'
;MIDSNSNELLGRKAVSETLMKVASSDDDTAFSSACAVVSVGEKRKMNEYGGSSNSLTRGVGHNNRRVSNDDGYTERREESVQAQPKISESVGPKFNDFSKLREEATFAVGQTWALYDTADGMPRLYAQIKKVSVPSFGLRITYLEPDPDDENEILWFEEGLPVSVGKFRLGQNQNTKDRSRFSHVIHCDEGNNSAHFTVFPRKGETWALYKNWDINWSSEPDSHRSYDYDFVEILSDYTDGAGVSVAFLHKAKGFSSVFFPMGTDDSNISQVLPHSLYRFSHRVSSFKLRGSEGKGMPKDAYELDQAAFPELMEEKVIPFHLLAELTALKSKPEALCFPIEGTVYKTGQIWSYYRRYERFPWYYGRIEKITLTQAFEQQAVCTLRMSPLKATHFPEDVVQWDDKRMPVGCGTFLAMKGIQILTPNDVSQQILPEISMDGKEYTILPKVGDLWAIYKWWTPHYEFNFMEKYYDYDIVEVLDDTLDYKVLELEPVSLFNEGSKTTFCRATETRHRDTDGEEDGSEVIFTIPKSKRLTFSHQIPACLVL
;
A
#
# COMPACT_ATOMS: atom_id res chain seq x y z
N MET A 1 -46.21 -34.84 20.07
CA MET A 1 -46.08 -34.16 21.38
C MET A 1 -45.28 -32.89 21.12
N ILE A 2 -45.96 -31.79 20.77
CA ILE A 2 -46.59 -30.80 21.68
C ILE A 2 -45.45 -29.99 22.32
N ASP A 3 -45.27 -28.68 22.11
CA ASP A 3 -46.21 -27.55 21.96
C ASP A 3 -45.54 -26.39 21.16
N SER A 4 -46.18 -25.74 20.16
CA SER A 4 -47.20 -24.65 20.20
C SER A 4 -46.56 -23.24 20.27
N ASN A 5 -46.95 -22.18 19.55
CA ASN A 5 -48.18 -21.90 18.80
C ASN A 5 -48.09 -20.59 17.95
N SER A 6 -48.76 -20.59 16.78
CA SER A 6 -49.58 -19.52 16.11
C SER A 6 -49.02 -18.11 15.80
N ASN A 7 -48.99 -17.64 14.53
CA ASN A 7 -50.09 -17.12 13.64
C ASN A 7 -50.71 -15.80 14.17
N GLU A 8 -51.11 -14.76 13.42
CA GLU A 8 -51.36 -14.49 11.99
C GLU A 8 -51.60 -12.94 11.85
N LEU A 9 -51.05 -12.25 10.85
CA LEU A 9 -51.72 -11.69 9.64
C LEU A 9 -52.65 -10.45 9.78
N LEU A 10 -52.32 -9.44 8.92
CA LEU A 10 -53.17 -8.45 8.22
C LEU A 10 -53.98 -7.43 9.06
N GLY A 11 -54.09 -6.15 8.72
CA GLY A 11 -53.66 -5.38 7.57
C GLY A 11 -54.50 -4.10 7.41
N ARG A 12 -53.85 -3.06 6.89
CA ARG A 12 -54.37 -1.95 6.06
C ARG A 12 -55.24 -0.82 6.66
N LYS A 13 -54.73 0.40 6.38
CA LYS A 13 -55.38 1.65 5.89
C LYS A 13 -56.48 2.27 6.77
N ALA A 14 -56.73 3.58 6.82
CA ALA A 14 -56.12 4.85 6.41
C ALA A 14 -57.13 5.95 6.82
N VAL A 15 -56.75 7.23 6.69
CA VAL A 15 -57.63 8.44 6.64
C VAL A 15 -58.07 8.96 8.04
N SER A 16 -57.47 10.03 8.57
CA SER A 16 -57.76 11.47 8.33
C SER A 16 -59.19 11.88 8.68
N GLU A 17 -59.38 12.65 9.76
CA GLU A 17 -59.96 14.01 9.66
C GLU A 17 -60.01 14.73 11.02
N THR A 18 -59.78 16.03 10.88
CA THR A 18 -59.84 17.19 11.78
C THR A 18 -61.10 17.31 12.64
N LEU A 19 -60.95 17.80 13.89
CA LEU A 19 -61.97 18.67 14.50
C LEU A 19 -61.34 19.64 15.51
N MET A 20 -61.55 20.95 15.25
CA MET A 20 -61.34 22.04 16.20
C MET A 20 -62.26 21.91 17.43
N LYS A 21 -61.79 22.35 18.60
CA LYS A 21 -62.65 23.04 19.55
C LYS A 21 -61.89 24.03 20.43
N VAL A 22 -62.38 25.26 20.36
CA VAL A 22 -62.05 26.46 21.13
C VAL A 22 -62.53 26.29 22.58
N ALA A 23 -61.74 26.79 23.54
CA ALA A 23 -62.25 27.38 24.78
C ALA A 23 -61.26 28.44 25.29
N SER A 24 -61.79 29.64 25.43
CA SER A 24 -61.22 30.87 25.95
C SER A 24 -61.11 30.87 27.48
N SER A 25 -60.11 31.55 28.03
CA SER A 25 -60.29 32.35 29.24
C SER A 25 -59.27 33.49 29.25
N ASP A 26 -59.81 34.70 29.28
CA ASP A 26 -59.11 35.97 29.45
C ASP A 26 -58.47 36.08 30.83
N ASP A 27 -57.31 36.72 30.93
CA ASP A 27 -57.06 37.67 32.02
C ASP A 27 -56.07 38.74 31.54
N ASP A 28 -56.59 39.97 31.46
CA ASP A 28 -55.86 41.20 31.17
C ASP A 28 -55.30 41.79 32.47
N THR A 29 -54.01 42.15 32.48
CA THR A 29 -53.57 43.32 33.27
C THR A 29 -52.34 43.95 32.63
N ALA A 30 -52.53 45.16 32.10
CA ALA A 30 -51.54 46.01 31.48
C ALA A 30 -50.63 46.70 32.50
N PHE A 31 -49.37 47.01 32.14
CA PHE A 31 -48.88 48.39 31.98
C PHE A 31 -47.43 48.42 31.44
N SER A 32 -47.29 49.04 30.26
CA SER A 32 -46.27 50.02 29.84
C SER A 32 -44.77 49.70 29.99
N SER A 33 -44.03 49.67 28.88
CA SER A 33 -43.29 50.84 28.39
C SER A 33 -42.11 50.48 27.45
N ALA A 34 -41.94 51.30 26.43
CA ALA A 34 -40.73 51.56 25.65
C ALA A 34 -40.28 50.56 24.56
N CYS A 35 -40.62 50.92 23.32
CA CYS A 35 -39.86 50.59 22.12
C CYS A 35 -38.41 51.07 22.23
N ALA A 36 -37.47 50.23 21.81
CA ALA A 36 -36.16 50.67 21.33
C ALA A 36 -35.84 49.93 20.04
N VAL A 37 -36.09 50.62 18.92
CA VAL A 37 -35.43 50.38 17.64
C VAL A 37 -33.96 50.74 17.86
N VAL A 38 -33.07 49.74 17.85
CA VAL A 38 -31.62 49.99 17.82
C VAL A 38 -31.17 49.84 16.38
N SER A 39 -30.88 50.99 15.77
CA SER A 39 -30.21 51.11 14.48
C SER A 39 -28.82 50.47 14.57
N VAL A 40 -28.59 49.42 13.79
CA VAL A 40 -27.26 48.83 13.62
C VAL A 40 -26.42 49.77 12.76
N GLY A 41 -25.32 50.23 13.33
CA GLY A 41 -24.40 51.21 12.77
C GLY A 41 -23.66 50.74 11.52
N GLU A 42 -23.16 51.71 10.78
CA GLU A 42 -22.44 51.58 9.51
C GLU A 42 -21.31 50.55 9.56
N LYS A 43 -21.38 49.61 8.61
CA LYS A 43 -20.30 48.70 8.22
C LYS A 43 -19.04 49.52 7.86
N ARG A 44 -17.93 49.28 8.57
CA ARG A 44 -16.62 49.77 8.13
C ARG A 44 -16.24 49.04 6.84
N LYS A 45 -16.10 49.81 5.76
CA LYS A 45 -15.51 49.36 4.50
C LYS A 45 -14.03 49.03 4.73
N MET A 46 -13.60 47.85 4.30
CA MET A 46 -12.18 47.52 4.16
C MET A 46 -11.56 48.39 3.06
N ASN A 47 -10.38 48.94 3.34
CA ASN A 47 -9.70 49.94 2.52
C ASN A 47 -9.29 49.42 1.14
N GLU A 48 -9.40 50.32 0.15
CA GLU A 48 -8.97 50.15 -1.23
C GLU A 48 -7.46 49.90 -1.34
N TYR A 49 -7.07 48.87 -2.10
CA TYR A 49 -5.73 48.75 -2.66
C TYR A 49 -5.56 49.81 -3.76
N GLY A 50 -4.87 50.89 -3.42
CA GLY A 50 -4.47 51.95 -4.35
C GLY A 50 -2.96 52.08 -4.43
N GLY A 51 -2.37 51.65 -5.54
CA GLY A 51 -1.04 52.11 -5.94
C GLY A 51 -1.12 53.53 -6.46
N SER A 52 -0.24 54.42 -5.99
CA SER A 52 0.34 55.47 -6.81
C SER A 52 1.53 56.10 -6.10
N SER A 53 2.60 56.28 -6.89
CA SER A 53 3.67 57.22 -6.63
C SER A 53 3.11 58.63 -6.40
N ASN A 54 3.81 59.45 -5.61
CA ASN A 54 4.40 60.66 -6.15
C ASN A 54 5.40 61.32 -5.20
N SER A 55 6.43 61.85 -5.84
CA SER A 55 7.32 62.93 -5.39
C SER A 55 6.58 64.03 -4.64
N LEU A 56 7.28 64.71 -3.72
CA LEU A 56 7.47 66.16 -3.81
C LEU A 56 8.53 66.65 -2.81
N THR A 57 9.39 67.48 -3.37
CA THR A 57 10.48 68.27 -2.82
C THR A 57 10.02 69.51 -2.03
N ARG A 58 10.76 69.86 -0.96
CA ARG A 58 11.21 71.22 -0.53
C ARG A 58 11.88 71.02 0.84
N GLY A 59 13.19 71.24 1.02
CA GLY A 59 13.90 72.53 1.01
C GLY A 59 13.99 73.04 2.47
N VAL A 60 15.07 73.59 3.04
CA VAL A 60 16.29 74.28 2.58
C VAL A 60 17.22 74.44 3.81
N GLY A 61 18.54 74.58 3.61
CA GLY A 61 19.46 75.29 4.54
C GLY A 61 20.87 74.70 4.65
N HIS A 62 21.82 75.00 3.75
CA HIS A 62 22.89 76.02 3.87
C HIS A 62 23.93 75.71 4.98
N ASN A 63 25.26 75.64 4.81
CA ASN A 63 26.21 76.32 3.92
C ASN A 63 27.60 75.63 3.83
N ASN A 64 28.22 75.73 2.64
CA ASN A 64 29.64 75.92 2.25
C ASN A 64 30.79 75.71 3.28
N ARG A 65 31.92 75.08 2.89
CA ARG A 65 33.05 75.68 2.11
C ARG A 65 34.33 74.80 2.06
N ARG A 66 34.82 74.54 0.83
CA ARG A 66 36.22 74.37 0.31
C ARG A 66 37.11 73.22 0.82
N VAL A 67 37.39 72.22 -0.04
CA VAL A 67 38.55 72.03 -0.95
C VAL A 67 39.87 71.67 -0.23
N SER A 68 40.34 70.43 -0.41
CA SER A 68 41.65 70.08 -1.00
C SER A 68 41.77 68.54 -1.18
N ASN A 69 42.49 68.15 -2.23
CA ASN A 69 42.66 66.80 -2.78
C ASN A 69 43.49 65.89 -1.86
N ASP A 70 43.21 64.58 -1.82
CA ASP A 70 44.20 63.53 -2.15
C ASP A 70 43.57 62.12 -2.25
N ASP A 71 43.96 61.44 -3.32
CA ASP A 71 44.01 60.02 -3.69
C ASP A 71 43.29 58.88 -2.91
N GLY A 72 42.64 58.01 -3.70
CA GLY A 72 42.73 56.56 -3.47
C GLY A 72 41.41 55.77 -3.38
N TYR A 73 41.11 55.03 -4.44
CA TYR A 73 40.24 53.83 -4.51
C TYR A 73 38.75 53.98 -4.15
N THR A 74 37.89 53.91 -5.17
CA THR A 74 36.45 53.60 -4.99
C THR A 74 36.00 52.53 -5.97
N GLU A 75 35.56 51.42 -5.38
CA GLU A 75 34.83 50.34 -6.03
C GLU A 75 33.48 50.85 -6.55
N ARG A 76 33.10 50.34 -7.71
CA ARG A 76 31.87 50.61 -8.43
C ARG A 76 30.70 50.00 -7.66
N ARG A 77 29.86 50.85 -7.06
CA ARG A 77 28.60 50.48 -6.42
C ARG A 77 27.53 50.28 -7.50
N GLU A 78 27.25 49.03 -7.83
CA GLU A 78 26.11 48.64 -8.68
C GLU A 78 24.84 48.52 -7.83
N GLU A 79 23.74 49.01 -8.41
CA GLU A 79 22.39 49.06 -7.84
C GLU A 79 21.90 47.64 -7.50
N SER A 80 21.41 47.49 -6.27
CA SER A 80 20.89 46.23 -5.75
C SER A 80 19.58 45.84 -6.44
N VAL A 81 19.66 44.86 -7.33
CA VAL A 81 18.54 44.05 -7.79
C VAL A 81 17.90 43.39 -6.56
N GLN A 82 16.63 43.69 -6.31
CA GLN A 82 15.87 43.13 -5.20
C GLN A 82 15.69 41.63 -5.42
N ALA A 83 16.33 40.86 -4.55
CA ALA A 83 16.43 39.41 -4.65
C ALA A 83 15.06 38.73 -4.53
N GLN A 84 14.82 37.80 -5.46
CA GLN A 84 13.75 36.81 -5.40
C GLN A 84 13.80 36.02 -4.06
N PRO A 85 12.68 35.44 -3.61
CA PRO A 85 12.72 34.53 -2.46
C PRO A 85 13.62 33.36 -2.84
N LYS A 86 14.72 33.19 -2.12
CA LYS A 86 15.56 32.00 -2.21
C LYS A 86 14.72 30.82 -1.72
N ILE A 87 14.24 30.01 -2.65
CA ILE A 87 13.74 28.68 -2.37
C ILE A 87 14.85 27.95 -1.63
N SER A 88 14.66 27.69 -0.33
CA SER A 88 15.55 26.83 0.42
C SER A 88 15.43 25.43 -0.20
N GLU A 89 16.53 24.93 -0.76
CA GLU A 89 16.58 23.58 -1.32
C GLU A 89 16.40 22.57 -0.17
N SER A 90 15.16 22.15 0.05
CA SER A 90 14.87 21.02 0.92
C SER A 90 15.59 19.79 0.36
N VAL A 91 16.59 19.30 1.07
CA VAL A 91 17.46 18.19 0.66
C VAL A 91 16.69 16.87 0.80
N GLY A 92 15.81 16.58 -0.15
CA GLY A 92 15.06 15.33 -0.19
C GLY A 92 14.41 15.13 -1.56
N PRO A 93 14.14 13.87 -1.96
CA PRO A 93 13.51 13.59 -3.24
C PRO A 93 12.11 14.22 -3.32
N LYS A 94 11.73 14.66 -4.51
CA LYS A 94 10.38 15.12 -4.90
C LYS A 94 9.84 14.16 -5.94
N PHE A 95 8.58 13.77 -5.85
CA PHE A 95 7.98 12.74 -6.72
C PHE A 95 6.94 13.33 -7.67
N ASN A 96 6.23 14.37 -7.27
CA ASN A 96 5.18 15.01 -8.05
C ASN A 96 5.45 16.50 -8.25
N ASP A 97 5.00 17.00 -9.42
CA ASP A 97 5.12 18.40 -9.79
C ASP A 97 3.77 19.12 -9.63
N PHE A 98 3.58 19.75 -8.46
CA PHE A 98 2.37 20.51 -8.15
C PHE A 98 2.18 21.75 -9.04
N SER A 99 3.23 22.24 -9.71
CA SER A 99 3.11 23.41 -10.59
C SER A 99 2.24 23.12 -11.82
N LYS A 100 2.20 21.85 -12.27
CA LYS A 100 1.37 21.38 -13.39
C LYS A 100 -0.13 21.52 -13.11
N LEU A 101 -0.54 21.51 -11.84
CA LEU A 101 -1.93 21.71 -11.46
C LEU A 101 -2.43 23.12 -11.79
N ARG A 102 -1.51 24.07 -11.98
CA ARG A 102 -1.79 25.50 -12.19
C ARG A 102 -1.49 25.96 -13.61
N GLU A 103 -1.42 25.04 -14.57
CA GLU A 103 -1.23 25.36 -16.00
C GLU A 103 -2.42 26.12 -16.59
N GLU A 104 -2.20 26.95 -17.61
CA GLU A 104 -3.28 27.78 -18.20
C GLU A 104 -4.46 26.93 -18.70
N ALA A 105 -4.16 25.73 -19.20
CA ALA A 105 -5.15 24.79 -19.70
C ALA A 105 -6.02 24.14 -18.59
N THR A 106 -5.64 24.25 -17.31
CA THR A 106 -6.39 23.63 -16.20
C THR A 106 -7.53 24.49 -15.70
N PHE A 107 -7.50 25.80 -15.96
CA PHE A 107 -8.52 26.75 -15.53
C PHE A 107 -9.77 26.65 -16.41
N ALA A 108 -10.92 26.44 -15.76
CA ALA A 108 -12.22 26.37 -16.42
C ALA A 108 -13.27 27.24 -15.70
N VAL A 109 -14.23 27.76 -16.47
CA VAL A 109 -15.36 28.53 -15.93
C VAL A 109 -16.20 27.66 -15.01
N GLY A 110 -16.62 28.21 -13.87
CA GLY A 110 -17.41 27.53 -12.84
C GLY A 110 -16.58 26.86 -11.76
N GLN A 111 -15.28 26.64 -11.96
CA GLN A 111 -14.42 26.08 -10.93
C GLN A 111 -14.23 27.05 -9.76
N THR A 112 -14.20 26.50 -8.54
CA THR A 112 -13.81 27.21 -7.33
C THR A 112 -12.38 26.81 -6.96
N TRP A 113 -11.55 27.80 -6.67
CA TRP A 113 -10.13 27.62 -6.36
C TRP A 113 -9.77 28.17 -4.99
N ALA A 114 -8.81 27.52 -4.35
CA ALA A 114 -8.06 28.05 -3.22
C ALA A 114 -6.93 28.96 -3.69
N LEU A 115 -6.77 30.09 -3.01
CA LEU A 115 -5.80 31.14 -3.26
C LEU A 115 -4.99 31.40 -1.99
N TYR A 116 -3.70 31.70 -2.17
CA TYR A 116 -2.81 32.05 -1.07
C TYR A 116 -3.21 33.41 -0.48
N ASP A 117 -3.36 33.46 0.84
CA ASP A 117 -3.60 34.68 1.57
C ASP A 117 -2.31 35.46 1.84
N THR A 118 -2.46 36.66 2.43
CA THR A 118 -1.33 37.53 2.77
C THR A 118 -0.91 37.44 4.24
N ALA A 119 -1.58 36.63 5.05
CA ALA A 119 -1.31 36.54 6.48
C ALA A 119 0.01 35.80 6.74
N ASP A 120 0.10 34.58 6.19
CA ASP A 120 1.29 33.73 6.25
C ASP A 120 1.48 32.92 4.94
N GLY A 121 0.73 33.26 3.89
CA GLY A 121 0.90 32.67 2.57
C GLY A 121 0.24 31.31 2.40
N MET A 122 -0.75 30.97 3.22
CA MET A 122 -1.47 29.69 3.14
C MET A 122 -2.74 29.79 2.27
N PRO A 123 -3.20 28.69 1.64
CA PRO A 123 -4.28 28.73 0.64
C PRO A 123 -5.69 28.75 1.27
N ARG A 124 -6.05 29.85 1.95
CA ARG A 124 -7.31 30.00 2.70
C ARG A 124 -8.39 30.81 1.99
N LEU A 125 -8.01 31.62 1.00
CA LEU A 125 -8.97 32.43 0.25
C LEU A 125 -9.61 31.60 -0.84
N TYR A 126 -10.90 31.80 -1.11
CA TYR A 126 -11.59 31.10 -2.18
C TYR A 126 -12.13 32.04 -3.25
N ALA A 127 -12.10 31.59 -4.50
CA ALA A 127 -12.69 32.34 -5.60
C ALA A 127 -13.24 31.42 -6.71
N GLN A 128 -14.38 31.79 -7.28
CA GLN A 128 -14.98 31.11 -8.42
C GLN A 128 -14.55 31.77 -9.74
N ILE A 129 -14.17 30.96 -10.72
CA ILE A 129 -13.81 31.44 -12.05
C ILE A 129 -15.09 31.73 -12.84
N LYS A 130 -15.31 33.00 -13.17
CA LYS A 130 -16.44 33.46 -13.99
C LYS A 130 -16.12 33.52 -15.47
N LYS A 131 -14.85 33.74 -15.83
CA LYS A 131 -14.42 33.79 -17.24
C LYS A 131 -12.95 33.42 -17.37
N VAL A 132 -12.64 32.66 -18.43
CA VAL A 132 -11.27 32.42 -18.90
C VAL A 132 -11.12 33.09 -20.26
N SER A 133 -10.07 33.88 -20.45
CA SER A 133 -9.80 34.62 -21.68
C SER A 133 -8.60 34.02 -22.41
N VAL A 134 -8.72 33.80 -23.72
CA VAL A 134 -7.69 33.29 -24.63
C VAL A 134 -7.73 34.09 -25.95
N PRO A 135 -6.61 34.28 -26.68
CA PRO A 135 -5.27 33.69 -26.47
C PRO A 135 -4.42 34.42 -25.42
N SER A 136 -4.76 35.66 -25.05
CA SER A 136 -4.11 36.35 -23.93
C SER A 136 -4.70 35.86 -22.62
N PHE A 137 -4.03 34.92 -21.95
CA PHE A 137 -4.51 34.35 -20.69
C PHE A 137 -4.92 35.44 -19.70
N GLY A 138 -6.10 35.24 -19.12
CA GLY A 138 -6.66 36.12 -18.09
C GLY A 138 -7.92 35.54 -17.50
N LEU A 139 -8.06 35.66 -16.19
CA LEU A 139 -9.18 35.16 -15.42
C LEU A 139 -10.01 36.32 -14.88
N ARG A 140 -11.33 36.18 -14.97
CA ARG A 140 -12.26 36.95 -14.13
C ARG A 140 -12.75 36.03 -13.03
N ILE A 141 -12.44 36.39 -11.80
CA ILE A 141 -12.81 35.64 -10.60
C ILE A 141 -13.79 36.44 -9.74
N THR A 142 -14.60 35.75 -8.95
CA THR A 142 -15.39 36.32 -7.86
C THR A 142 -14.91 35.69 -6.57
N TYR A 143 -14.45 36.49 -5.61
CA TYR A 143 -14.07 35.99 -4.29
C TYR A 143 -15.28 35.41 -3.55
N LEU A 144 -15.04 34.40 -2.74
CA LEU A 144 -15.98 33.89 -1.77
C LEU A 144 -15.61 34.48 -0.41
N GLU A 145 -16.53 35.25 0.16
CA GLU A 145 -16.39 35.86 1.47
C GLU A 145 -17.07 34.99 2.52
N PRO A 146 -16.45 34.74 3.68
CA PRO A 146 -17.10 34.05 4.79
C PRO A 146 -18.43 34.73 5.19
N ASP A 147 -19.44 33.92 5.48
CA ASP A 147 -20.79 34.34 5.87
C ASP A 147 -21.27 33.47 7.05
N PRO A 148 -20.61 33.57 8.22
CA PRO A 148 -20.94 32.74 9.39
C PRO A 148 -22.28 33.12 10.03
N ASP A 149 -22.93 32.14 10.66
CA ASP A 149 -24.20 32.34 11.39
C ASP A 149 -24.04 32.26 12.92
N ASP A 150 -23.04 31.53 13.43
CA ASP A 150 -22.79 31.40 14.88
C ASP A 150 -22.08 32.64 15.44
N GLU A 151 -22.45 33.04 16.66
CA GLU A 151 -21.89 34.26 17.29
C GLU A 151 -20.36 34.20 17.43
N ASN A 152 -19.78 33.05 17.78
CA ASN A 152 -18.33 32.92 17.94
C ASN A 152 -17.62 32.91 16.58
N GLU A 153 -18.23 32.30 15.57
CA GLU A 153 -17.74 32.30 14.19
C GLU A 153 -17.78 33.70 13.56
N ILE A 154 -18.82 34.47 13.87
CA ILE A 154 -18.93 35.89 13.48
C ILE A 154 -17.80 36.69 14.13
N LEU A 155 -17.59 36.56 15.45
CA LEU A 155 -16.50 37.25 16.14
C LEU A 155 -15.12 36.88 15.58
N TRP A 156 -14.88 35.60 15.32
CA TRP A 156 -13.65 35.12 14.67
C TRP A 156 -13.41 35.82 13.33
N PHE A 157 -14.45 35.91 12.49
CA PHE A 157 -14.37 36.58 11.20
C PHE A 157 -14.17 38.10 11.33
N GLU A 158 -14.89 38.76 12.24
CA GLU A 158 -14.80 40.21 12.45
C GLU A 158 -13.42 40.66 12.97
N GLU A 159 -12.76 39.82 13.75
CA GLU A 159 -11.37 40.03 14.23
C GLU A 159 -10.29 39.72 13.17
N GLY A 160 -10.74 39.38 11.96
CA GLY A 160 -9.87 39.15 10.81
C GLY A 160 -9.02 37.89 10.96
N LEU A 161 -9.52 36.87 11.67
CA LEU A 161 -8.91 35.56 11.68
C LEU A 161 -9.32 34.77 10.42
N PRO A 162 -8.45 33.92 9.86
CA PRO A 162 -8.75 33.25 8.60
C PRO A 162 -9.87 32.21 8.73
N VAL A 163 -10.73 32.13 7.72
CA VAL A 163 -11.86 31.17 7.65
C VAL A 163 -11.74 30.35 6.36
N SER A 164 -11.75 29.03 6.49
CA SER A 164 -11.56 28.09 5.37
C SER A 164 -12.68 27.04 5.24
N VAL A 165 -13.59 26.97 6.22
CA VAL A 165 -14.70 26.03 6.24
C VAL A 165 -15.96 26.74 6.69
N GLY A 166 -17.12 26.22 6.27
CA GLY A 166 -18.43 26.78 6.58
C GLY A 166 -19.08 27.47 5.39
N LYS A 167 -19.88 28.49 5.66
CA LYS A 167 -20.70 29.21 4.68
C LYS A 167 -19.94 30.38 4.09
N PHE A 168 -20.08 30.54 2.79
CA PHE A 168 -19.51 31.62 2.02
C PHE A 168 -20.57 32.23 1.10
N ARG A 169 -20.39 33.50 0.78
CA ARG A 169 -21.19 34.24 -0.21
C ARG A 169 -20.31 34.83 -1.29
N LEU A 170 -20.90 35.19 -2.43
CA LEU A 170 -20.18 35.89 -3.49
C LEU A 170 -19.79 37.31 -3.02
N GLY A 171 -18.50 37.58 -3.04
CA GLY A 171 -17.89 38.87 -2.75
C GLY A 171 -17.48 39.63 -4.00
N GLN A 172 -16.32 40.28 -3.92
CA GLN A 172 -15.82 41.15 -4.99
C GLN A 172 -15.35 40.39 -6.24
N ASN A 173 -15.56 41.02 -7.40
CA ASN A 173 -15.01 40.56 -8.67
C ASN A 173 -13.61 41.11 -8.90
N GLN A 174 -12.70 40.29 -9.42
CA GLN A 174 -11.36 40.71 -9.80
C GLN A 174 -10.93 40.09 -11.13
N ASN A 175 -10.22 40.86 -11.94
CA ASN A 175 -9.50 40.33 -13.09
C ASN A 175 -8.04 40.10 -12.70
N THR A 176 -7.48 38.95 -13.05
CA THR A 176 -6.08 38.62 -12.80
C THR A 176 -5.48 37.83 -13.96
N LYS A 177 -4.18 38.00 -14.18
CA LYS A 177 -3.36 37.14 -15.04
C LYS A 177 -2.34 36.32 -14.24
N ASP A 178 -2.24 36.60 -12.95
CA ASP A 178 -1.26 35.99 -12.08
C ASP A 178 -1.75 34.62 -11.59
N ARG A 179 -1.14 33.57 -12.14
CA ARG A 179 -1.41 32.17 -11.80
C ARG A 179 -0.83 31.76 -10.45
N SER A 180 0.20 32.46 -9.97
CA SER A 180 0.91 32.10 -8.73
C SER A 180 0.04 32.27 -7.49
N ARG A 181 -1.03 33.06 -7.59
CA ARG A 181 -2.01 33.27 -6.50
C ARG A 181 -2.89 32.05 -6.24
N PHE A 182 -3.04 31.17 -7.22
CA PHE A 182 -3.89 30.00 -7.13
C PHE A 182 -3.09 28.83 -6.57
N SER A 183 -3.69 28.05 -5.68
CA SER A 183 -3.11 26.83 -5.13
C SER A 183 -3.68 25.61 -5.86
N HIS A 184 -4.98 25.38 -5.71
CA HIS A 184 -5.67 24.19 -6.22
C HIS A 184 -7.19 24.37 -6.32
N VAL A 185 -7.86 23.51 -7.08
CA VAL A 185 -9.32 23.45 -7.17
C VAL A 185 -9.91 22.85 -5.90
N ILE A 186 -10.92 23.48 -5.33
CA ILE A 186 -11.68 22.98 -4.18
C ILE A 186 -13.08 22.53 -4.60
N HIS A 187 -13.67 21.65 -3.79
CA HIS A 187 -15.08 21.35 -3.90
C HIS A 187 -15.88 22.21 -2.93
N CYS A 188 -16.99 22.75 -3.42
CA CYS A 188 -17.95 23.48 -2.61
C CYS A 188 -19.35 23.13 -3.11
N ASP A 189 -20.30 22.97 -2.18
CA ASP A 189 -21.69 22.77 -2.53
C ASP A 189 -22.36 24.11 -2.75
N GLU A 190 -23.02 24.28 -3.90
CA GLU A 190 -23.85 25.45 -4.18
C GLU A 190 -25.22 25.24 -3.52
N GLY A 191 -25.65 26.20 -2.69
CA GLY A 191 -26.98 26.15 -2.09
C GLY A 191 -28.11 26.27 -3.12
N ASN A 192 -29.34 25.97 -2.71
CA ASN A 192 -30.54 26.08 -3.57
C ASN A 192 -30.71 27.46 -4.23
N ASN A 193 -30.13 28.51 -3.64
CA ASN A 193 -29.96 29.82 -4.26
C ASN A 193 -28.47 29.99 -4.58
N SER A 194 -28.14 30.29 -5.84
CA SER A 194 -26.78 30.38 -6.40
C SER A 194 -25.87 31.47 -5.83
N ALA A 195 -26.16 31.98 -4.63
CA ALA A 195 -25.46 33.06 -3.95
C ALA A 195 -24.63 32.57 -2.75
N HIS A 196 -24.93 31.37 -2.22
CA HIS A 196 -24.24 30.79 -1.07
C HIS A 196 -23.54 29.49 -1.43
N PHE A 197 -22.36 29.32 -0.86
CA PHE A 197 -21.48 28.18 -1.06
C PHE A 197 -21.14 27.61 0.32
N THR A 198 -21.06 26.29 0.42
CA THR A 198 -20.55 25.63 1.62
C THR A 198 -19.28 24.87 1.31
N VAL A 199 -18.26 25.05 2.14
CA VAL A 199 -16.98 24.35 2.05
C VAL A 199 -16.79 23.54 3.32
N PHE A 200 -16.72 22.23 3.18
CA PHE A 200 -16.43 21.31 4.28
C PHE A 200 -15.34 20.32 3.86
N PRO A 201 -14.51 19.85 4.81
CA PRO A 201 -13.54 18.79 4.55
C PRO A 201 -14.23 17.52 4.04
N ARG A 202 -13.64 16.90 3.01
CA ARG A 202 -14.19 15.69 2.38
C ARG A 202 -13.28 14.50 2.55
N LYS A 203 -13.86 13.31 2.60
CA LYS A 203 -13.12 12.05 2.74
C LYS A 203 -12.03 11.91 1.68
N GLY A 204 -10.83 11.56 2.12
CA GLY A 204 -9.63 11.37 1.30
C GLY A 204 -8.84 12.65 1.01
N GLU A 205 -9.33 13.82 1.42
CA GLU A 205 -8.55 15.05 1.35
C GLU A 205 -7.49 15.12 2.44
N THR A 206 -6.45 15.93 2.22
CA THR A 206 -5.45 16.27 3.23
C THR A 206 -5.63 17.70 3.67
N TRP A 207 -5.65 17.95 4.98
CA TRP A 207 -5.91 19.26 5.57
C TRP A 207 -4.88 19.60 6.65
N ALA A 208 -4.65 20.90 6.82
CA ALA A 208 -3.92 21.46 7.93
C ALA A 208 -4.91 21.88 9.04
N LEU A 209 -4.63 21.47 10.27
CA LEU A 209 -5.34 21.86 11.48
C LEU A 209 -4.46 22.79 12.30
N TYR A 210 -5.03 23.85 12.85
CA TYR A 210 -4.33 24.68 13.83
C TYR A 210 -3.99 23.86 15.09
N LYS A 211 -2.73 23.93 15.52
CA LYS A 211 -2.28 23.43 16.83
C LYS A 211 -2.73 24.38 17.93
N ASN A 212 -3.07 23.81 19.08
CA ASN A 212 -3.51 24.57 20.26
C ASN A 212 -4.67 25.54 19.97
N TRP A 213 -5.50 25.20 18.98
CA TRP A 213 -6.64 26.01 18.55
C TRP A 213 -7.67 26.13 19.67
N ASP A 214 -8.20 27.34 19.82
CA ASP A 214 -9.35 27.67 20.66
C ASP A 214 -10.19 28.72 19.93
N ILE A 215 -11.51 28.57 19.94
CA ILE A 215 -12.42 29.54 19.31
C ILE A 215 -12.29 30.94 19.93
N ASN A 216 -11.81 31.03 21.18
CA ASN A 216 -11.57 32.28 21.90
C ASN A 216 -10.31 33.03 21.45
N TRP A 217 -9.56 32.55 20.44
CA TRP A 217 -8.48 33.34 19.83
C TRP A 217 -8.97 34.71 19.32
N SER A 218 -10.27 34.82 19.01
CA SER A 218 -10.94 36.09 18.69
C SER A 218 -10.87 37.12 19.82
N SER A 219 -10.68 36.72 21.07
CA SER A 219 -10.54 37.66 22.20
C SER A 219 -9.17 38.34 22.25
N GLU A 220 -8.14 37.70 21.69
CA GLU A 220 -6.75 38.19 21.66
C GLU A 220 -6.08 37.90 20.31
N PRO A 221 -6.61 38.40 19.18
CA PRO A 221 -6.22 37.95 17.84
C PRO A 221 -4.75 38.24 17.53
N ASP A 222 -4.17 39.30 18.09
CA ASP A 222 -2.76 39.66 17.90
C ASP A 222 -1.80 38.65 18.53
N SER A 223 -2.22 37.96 19.60
CA SER A 223 -1.47 36.88 20.24
C SER A 223 -1.46 35.59 19.41
N HIS A 224 -2.36 35.48 18.44
CA HIS A 224 -2.66 34.26 17.68
C HIS A 224 -2.44 34.40 16.17
N ARG A 225 -1.44 35.20 15.74
CA ARG A 225 -1.09 35.37 14.32
C ARG A 225 0.13 34.56 13.85
N SER A 226 0.77 33.83 14.75
CA SER A 226 1.77 32.80 14.41
C SER A 226 1.13 31.43 14.54
N TYR A 227 0.93 30.76 13.42
CA TYR A 227 0.20 29.50 13.36
C TYR A 227 1.14 28.31 13.26
N ASP A 228 0.89 27.30 14.08
CA ASP A 228 1.47 25.97 13.94
C ASP A 228 0.41 24.98 13.48
N TYR A 229 0.83 23.95 12.74
CA TYR A 229 -0.08 23.03 12.09
C TYR A 229 0.18 21.56 12.42
N ASP A 230 -0.91 20.82 12.52
CA ASP A 230 -0.94 19.38 12.32
C ASP A 230 -1.54 19.06 10.95
N PHE A 231 -1.01 18.06 10.26
CA PHE A 231 -1.53 17.63 8.96
C PHE A 231 -2.31 16.35 9.14
N VAL A 232 -3.46 16.25 8.47
CA VAL A 232 -4.38 15.12 8.64
C VAL A 232 -4.96 14.65 7.31
N GLU A 233 -5.22 13.36 7.20
CA GLU A 233 -6.12 12.78 6.20
C GLU A 233 -7.56 12.81 6.75
N ILE A 234 -8.52 13.20 5.91
CA ILE A 234 -9.94 13.15 6.24
C ILE A 234 -10.49 11.74 6.00
N LEU A 235 -11.05 11.11 7.04
CA LEU A 235 -11.54 9.74 6.97
C LEU A 235 -13.06 9.63 6.74
N SER A 236 -13.81 10.69 7.09
CA SER A 236 -15.26 10.80 6.86
C SER A 236 -15.63 12.15 6.30
N ASP A 237 -16.66 12.21 5.47
CA ASP A 237 -17.29 13.50 5.14
C ASP A 237 -17.93 14.13 6.39
N TYR A 238 -18.13 15.45 6.35
CA TYR A 238 -18.77 16.19 7.43
C TYR A 238 -20.24 15.78 7.64
N THR A 239 -20.65 15.68 8.91
CA THR A 239 -22.05 15.53 9.30
C THR A 239 -22.36 16.39 10.53
N ASP A 240 -23.54 17.02 10.59
CA ASP A 240 -23.92 17.93 11.69
C ASP A 240 -23.95 17.24 13.07
N GLY A 241 -24.12 15.92 13.12
CA GLY A 241 -24.16 15.17 14.38
C GLY A 241 -22.78 14.74 14.89
N ALA A 242 -21.91 14.25 14.00
CA ALA A 242 -20.63 13.66 14.40
C ALA A 242 -19.43 14.58 14.12
N GLY A 243 -19.53 15.52 13.19
CA GLY A 243 -18.40 16.30 12.68
C GLY A 243 -17.57 15.53 11.65
N VAL A 244 -16.24 15.60 11.75
CA VAL A 244 -15.29 15.02 10.79
C VAL A 244 -14.28 14.11 11.49
N SER A 245 -14.16 12.85 11.04
CA SER A 245 -13.09 11.94 11.49
C SER A 245 -11.81 12.22 10.69
N VAL A 246 -10.68 12.34 11.40
CA VAL A 246 -9.37 12.65 10.79
C VAL A 246 -8.28 11.71 11.31
N ALA A 247 -7.25 11.44 10.51
CA ALA A 247 -6.06 10.72 10.91
C ALA A 247 -4.81 11.60 10.77
N PHE A 248 -4.00 11.69 11.82
CA PHE A 248 -2.79 12.52 11.82
C PHE A 248 -1.67 11.92 10.95
N LEU A 249 -1.03 12.81 10.19
CA LEU A 249 0.09 12.56 9.31
C LEU A 249 1.34 13.27 9.82
N HIS A 250 2.48 12.59 9.76
CA HIS A 250 3.76 13.13 10.22
C HIS A 250 4.77 13.21 9.09
N LYS A 251 5.57 14.28 9.07
CA LYS A 251 6.63 14.46 8.07
C LYS A 251 7.70 13.37 8.26
N ALA A 252 8.00 12.64 7.19
CA ALA A 252 9.02 11.61 7.16
C ALA A 252 10.43 12.20 7.14
N LYS A 253 11.29 11.72 8.05
CA LYS A 253 12.70 12.12 8.09
C LYS A 253 13.43 11.73 6.80
N GLY A 254 14.18 12.69 6.25
CA GLY A 254 14.98 12.48 5.03
C GLY A 254 14.20 12.68 3.72
N PHE A 255 12.93 13.10 3.80
CA PHE A 255 12.12 13.46 2.65
C PHE A 255 11.72 14.93 2.69
N SER A 256 11.56 15.51 1.50
CA SER A 256 11.27 16.93 1.33
C SER A 256 9.83 17.29 1.75
N SER A 257 8.87 16.44 1.39
CA SER A 257 7.44 16.67 1.62
C SER A 257 6.61 15.38 1.74
N VAL A 258 7.23 14.29 2.18
CA VAL A 258 6.52 13.01 2.41
C VAL A 258 5.96 12.97 3.82
N PHE A 259 4.69 12.63 3.93
CA PHE A 259 3.94 12.51 5.18
C PHE A 259 3.32 11.13 5.29
N PHE A 260 3.24 10.58 6.50
CA PHE A 260 2.73 9.23 6.73
C PHE A 260 2.00 9.09 8.06
N PRO A 261 1.04 8.17 8.18
CA PRO A 261 0.41 7.83 9.45
C PRO A 261 1.37 7.02 10.32
N MET A 262 1.49 7.38 11.60
CA MET A 262 2.44 6.73 12.53
C MET A 262 1.86 5.51 13.29
N GLY A 263 0.53 5.39 13.35
CA GLY A 263 -0.19 4.29 14.01
C GLY A 263 -0.79 3.33 12.98
N THR A 264 -1.01 2.09 13.40
CA THR A 264 -1.62 1.04 12.54
C THR A 264 -3.08 0.74 12.90
N ASP A 265 -3.60 1.37 13.96
CA ASP A 265 -4.96 1.16 14.51
C ASP A 265 -5.70 2.50 14.70
N ASP A 266 -6.98 2.43 15.10
CA ASP A 266 -7.88 3.55 15.40
C ASP A 266 -7.33 4.58 16.41
N SER A 267 -6.19 4.30 17.07
CA SER A 267 -5.53 5.20 18.02
C SER A 267 -5.09 6.53 17.42
N ASN A 268 -4.91 6.60 16.10
CA ASN A 268 -4.53 7.84 15.40
C ASN A 268 -5.72 8.60 14.82
N ILE A 269 -6.93 8.06 14.99
CA ILE A 269 -8.16 8.68 14.53
C ILE A 269 -8.64 9.64 15.61
N SER A 270 -8.99 10.86 15.21
CA SER A 270 -9.59 11.86 16.07
C SER A 270 -10.86 12.40 15.43
N GLN A 271 -11.82 12.76 16.26
CA GLN A 271 -13.05 13.39 15.81
C GLN A 271 -12.94 14.91 16.02
N VAL A 272 -13.07 15.69 14.94
CA VAL A 272 -13.27 17.13 15.02
C VAL A 272 -14.78 17.38 15.07
N LEU A 273 -15.26 17.91 16.19
CA LEU A 273 -16.68 18.15 16.42
C LEU A 273 -17.20 19.33 15.57
N PRO A 274 -18.50 19.41 15.27
CA PRO A 274 -19.08 20.48 14.46
C PRO A 274 -18.77 21.89 14.98
N HIS A 275 -18.79 22.11 16.30
CA HIS A 275 -18.44 23.41 16.91
C HIS A 275 -16.93 23.71 16.92
N SER A 276 -16.11 22.83 16.35
CA SER A 276 -14.65 22.98 16.24
C SER A 276 -14.18 23.04 14.79
N LEU A 277 -15.08 23.29 13.84
CA LEU A 277 -14.74 23.35 12.42
C LEU A 277 -13.69 24.43 12.11
N TYR A 278 -13.70 25.57 12.80
CA TYR A 278 -12.72 26.64 12.61
C TYR A 278 -11.28 26.25 13.00
N ARG A 279 -11.08 25.05 13.54
CA ARG A 279 -9.76 24.42 13.67
C ARG A 279 -9.12 24.08 12.32
N PHE A 280 -9.92 23.85 11.27
CA PHE A 280 -9.40 23.62 9.92
C PHE A 280 -8.83 24.92 9.35
N SER A 281 -7.54 24.91 9.02
CA SER A 281 -6.86 26.09 8.46
C SER A 281 -6.98 26.14 6.94
N HIS A 282 -6.61 25.05 6.26
CA HIS A 282 -6.66 24.97 4.79
C HIS A 282 -6.50 23.53 4.32
N ARG A 283 -6.98 23.27 3.11
CA ARG A 283 -6.69 22.04 2.37
C ARG A 283 -5.29 22.10 1.77
N VAL A 284 -4.59 20.98 1.80
CA VAL A 284 -3.26 20.81 1.21
C VAL A 284 -3.37 19.89 -0.01
N SER A 285 -2.84 20.34 -1.15
CA SER A 285 -2.74 19.46 -2.32
C SER A 285 -1.81 18.30 -2.01
N SER A 286 -2.28 17.09 -2.28
CA SER A 286 -1.57 15.86 -1.94
C SER A 286 -1.67 14.79 -3.01
N PHE A 287 -0.62 13.99 -3.13
CA PHE A 287 -0.61 12.78 -3.94
C PHE A 287 -0.31 11.57 -3.07
N LYS A 288 -1.18 10.57 -3.10
CA LYS A 288 -0.93 9.31 -2.42
C LYS A 288 0.18 8.53 -3.13
N LEU A 289 1.19 8.13 -2.39
CA LEU A 289 2.34 7.38 -2.88
C LEU A 289 2.05 5.87 -2.83
N ARG A 290 2.59 5.13 -3.79
CA ARG A 290 2.42 3.69 -3.95
C ARG A 290 3.36 2.88 -3.08
N GLY A 291 4.41 3.50 -2.54
CA GLY A 291 5.44 2.84 -1.74
C GLY A 291 6.60 2.27 -2.55
N SER A 292 6.57 2.39 -3.88
CA SER A 292 7.61 1.93 -4.81
C SER A 292 8.48 3.05 -5.37
N GLU A 293 8.16 4.30 -5.05
CA GLU A 293 8.81 5.50 -5.61
C GLU A 293 10.24 5.71 -5.08
N GLY A 294 10.61 5.09 -3.95
CA GLY A 294 11.96 5.19 -3.41
C GLY A 294 12.21 4.26 -2.23
N LYS A 295 13.49 3.92 -2.01
CA LYS A 295 13.89 3.11 -0.87
C LYS A 295 13.56 3.82 0.43
N GLY A 296 12.99 3.08 1.39
CA GLY A 296 12.63 3.63 2.69
C GLY A 296 11.30 4.39 2.71
N MET A 297 10.47 4.26 1.67
CA MET A 297 9.14 4.89 1.63
C MET A 297 8.23 4.31 2.73
N PRO A 298 7.55 5.15 3.53
CA PRO A 298 6.52 4.67 4.43
C PRO A 298 5.31 4.15 3.66
N LYS A 299 4.57 3.24 4.28
CA LYS A 299 3.27 2.76 3.81
C LYS A 299 2.23 3.88 3.94
N ASP A 300 1.26 3.88 3.02
CA ASP A 300 0.12 4.81 3.04
C ASP A 300 0.57 6.28 3.10
N ALA A 301 1.73 6.57 2.49
CA ALA A 301 2.35 7.88 2.50
C ALA A 301 1.72 8.82 1.47
N TYR A 302 1.81 10.11 1.74
CA TYR A 302 1.38 11.19 0.85
C TYR A 302 2.55 12.12 0.61
N GLU A 303 2.70 12.60 -0.62
CA GLU A 303 3.50 13.79 -0.90
C GLU A 303 2.59 15.01 -0.84
N LEU A 304 2.94 16.00 -0.01
CA LEU A 304 2.20 17.25 0.13
C LEU A 304 2.87 18.39 -0.65
N ASP A 305 2.07 19.35 -1.14
CA ASP A 305 2.60 20.57 -1.76
C ASP A 305 3.37 21.39 -0.71
N GLN A 306 4.68 21.56 -0.92
CA GLN A 306 5.56 22.32 -0.03
C GLN A 306 5.14 23.78 0.13
N ALA A 307 4.42 24.34 -0.84
CA ALA A 307 3.92 25.71 -0.72
C ALA A 307 2.78 25.88 0.30
N ALA A 308 2.27 24.78 0.87
CA ALA A 308 1.14 24.78 1.81
C ALA A 308 1.54 24.29 3.22
N PHE A 309 2.82 24.37 3.59
CA PHE A 309 3.24 24.16 4.97
C PHE A 309 4.57 24.87 5.29
N PRO A 310 4.88 25.15 6.57
CA PRO A 310 6.10 25.85 6.95
C PRO A 310 7.39 25.13 6.54
N GLU A 311 8.46 25.88 6.22
CA GLU A 311 9.75 25.30 5.81
C GLU A 311 10.38 24.41 6.89
N LEU A 312 10.15 24.73 8.17
CA LEU A 312 10.66 23.99 9.31
C LEU A 312 9.54 23.21 9.98
N MET A 313 9.64 21.89 9.91
CA MET A 313 8.71 20.97 10.55
C MET A 313 9.46 19.88 11.29
N GLU A 314 8.87 19.41 12.39
CA GLU A 314 9.40 18.26 13.13
C GLU A 314 9.33 17.00 12.25
N GLU A 315 10.50 16.41 11.98
CA GLU A 315 10.61 15.19 11.21
C GLU A 315 10.59 13.97 12.13
N LYS A 316 9.83 12.95 11.72
CA LYS A 316 9.76 11.69 12.43
C LYS A 316 10.52 10.59 11.70
N VAL A 317 11.27 9.81 12.47
CA VAL A 317 11.91 8.59 11.98
C VAL A 317 10.81 7.58 11.65
N ILE A 318 10.85 7.04 10.43
CA ILE A 318 9.90 6.02 9.99
C ILE A 318 10.19 4.71 10.73
N PRO A 319 9.27 4.19 11.56
CA PRO A 319 9.42 2.89 12.18
C PRO A 319 9.54 1.78 11.12
N PHE A 320 10.42 0.79 11.34
CA PHE A 320 10.65 -0.29 10.37
C PHE A 320 9.39 -1.03 9.92
N HIS A 321 8.38 -1.17 10.78
CA HIS A 321 7.14 -1.87 10.45
C HIS A 321 6.23 -1.08 9.50
N LEU A 322 6.47 0.22 9.33
CA LEU A 322 5.75 1.11 8.42
C LEU A 322 6.48 1.28 7.08
N LEU A 323 7.60 0.61 6.84
CA LEU A 323 8.26 0.67 5.53
C LEU A 323 7.50 -0.16 4.50
N ALA A 324 7.11 0.46 3.39
CA ALA A 324 6.30 -0.15 2.34
C ALA A 324 6.94 -1.45 1.79
N GLU A 325 8.27 -1.45 1.60
CA GLU A 325 9.04 -2.64 1.17
C GLU A 325 8.90 -3.83 2.14
N LEU A 326 8.89 -3.55 3.45
CA LEU A 326 8.81 -4.59 4.48
C LEU A 326 7.37 -5.03 4.73
N THR A 327 6.38 -4.15 4.53
CA THR A 327 4.96 -4.53 4.63
C THR A 327 4.51 -5.32 3.41
N ALA A 328 4.98 -4.99 2.20
CA ALA A 328 4.77 -5.81 1.00
C ALA A 328 5.34 -7.23 1.17
N LEU A 329 6.42 -7.38 1.95
CA LEU A 329 7.00 -8.67 2.32
C LEU A 329 6.19 -9.43 3.41
N LYS A 330 5.33 -8.72 4.16
CA LYS A 330 4.56 -9.24 5.30
C LYS A 330 3.06 -9.44 5.00
N SER A 331 2.50 -8.80 3.99
CA SER A 331 1.16 -9.13 3.49
C SER A 331 1.22 -10.55 2.93
N LYS A 332 0.62 -11.49 3.69
CA LYS A 332 0.19 -12.86 3.36
C LYS A 332 0.85 -13.46 2.10
N PRO A 333 1.63 -14.55 2.19
CA PRO A 333 2.30 -15.11 1.01
C PRO A 333 1.24 -15.65 0.05
N GLU A 334 0.81 -14.81 -0.90
CA GLU A 334 0.32 -15.30 -2.18
C GLU A 334 1.45 -16.15 -2.72
N ALA A 335 1.21 -17.46 -2.80
CA ALA A 335 2.17 -18.41 -3.30
C ALA A 335 2.72 -17.88 -4.62
N LEU A 336 4.00 -17.50 -4.62
CA LEU A 336 4.72 -17.09 -5.82
C LEU A 336 4.65 -18.27 -6.80
N CYS A 337 3.69 -18.23 -7.72
CA CYS A 337 3.48 -19.23 -8.75
C CYS A 337 4.21 -18.75 -10.00
N PHE A 338 5.40 -19.28 -10.24
CA PHE A 338 6.11 -19.03 -11.50
C PHE A 338 6.03 -20.30 -12.35
N PRO A 339 5.37 -20.27 -13.51
CA PRO A 339 5.56 -21.31 -14.52
C PRO A 339 6.97 -21.14 -15.09
N ILE A 340 7.85 -22.10 -14.82
CA ILE A 340 9.18 -22.19 -15.45
C ILE A 340 9.14 -23.47 -16.27
N GLU A 341 9.26 -23.35 -17.60
CA GLU A 341 9.12 -24.47 -18.53
C GLU A 341 7.80 -25.25 -18.35
N GLY A 342 6.71 -24.54 -17.99
CA GLY A 342 5.38 -25.12 -17.75
C GLY A 342 5.18 -25.70 -16.33
N THR A 343 6.21 -25.73 -15.49
CA THR A 343 6.15 -26.27 -14.12
C THR A 343 5.98 -25.17 -13.08
N VAL A 344 5.05 -25.34 -12.13
CA VAL A 344 4.74 -24.33 -11.09
C VAL A 344 5.34 -24.72 -9.74
N TYR A 345 6.33 -23.94 -9.30
CA TYR A 345 6.95 -24.09 -7.97
C TYR A 345 6.22 -23.24 -6.92
N LYS A 346 6.06 -23.78 -5.70
CA LYS A 346 5.43 -23.10 -4.55
C LYS A 346 6.17 -23.45 -3.25
N THR A 347 6.25 -22.48 -2.34
CA THR A 347 6.77 -22.71 -0.98
C THR A 347 5.95 -23.80 -0.28
N GLY A 348 6.64 -24.69 0.43
CA GLY A 348 6.07 -25.84 1.13
C GLY A 348 5.99 -27.11 0.29
N GLN A 349 6.10 -27.04 -1.05
CA GLN A 349 6.19 -28.23 -1.89
C GLN A 349 7.46 -29.02 -1.60
N ILE A 350 7.38 -30.34 -1.75
CA ILE A 350 8.52 -31.24 -1.69
C ILE A 350 8.84 -31.69 -3.10
N TRP A 351 10.12 -31.64 -3.45
CA TRP A 351 10.64 -32.00 -4.76
C TRP A 351 11.83 -32.94 -4.61
N SER A 352 11.92 -33.89 -5.52
CA SER A 352 13.15 -34.65 -5.74
C SER A 352 14.18 -33.80 -6.48
N TYR A 353 15.46 -33.93 -6.14
CA TYR A 353 16.52 -33.09 -6.67
C TYR A 353 17.85 -33.83 -6.81
N TYR A 354 18.69 -33.33 -7.72
CA TYR A 354 20.02 -33.85 -8.00
C TYR A 354 21.05 -33.16 -7.09
N ARG A 355 21.92 -33.93 -6.43
CA ARG A 355 23.10 -33.37 -5.77
C ARG A 355 24.22 -33.24 -6.80
N ARG A 356 25.09 -32.24 -6.64
CA ARG A 356 26.17 -31.92 -7.61
C ARG A 356 26.87 -33.20 -8.09
N TYR A 357 26.88 -33.41 -9.40
CA TYR A 357 27.47 -34.54 -10.13
C TYR A 357 26.70 -35.87 -10.10
N GLU A 358 25.56 -35.95 -9.42
CA GLU A 358 24.70 -37.14 -9.44
C GLU A 358 23.72 -37.11 -10.62
N ARG A 359 23.52 -38.27 -11.27
CA ARG A 359 22.65 -38.41 -12.44
C ARG A 359 21.17 -38.66 -12.10
N PHE A 360 20.84 -38.99 -10.85
CA PHE A 360 19.49 -39.35 -10.43
C PHE A 360 19.01 -38.45 -9.27
N PRO A 361 17.70 -38.18 -9.16
CA PRO A 361 17.17 -37.26 -8.16
C PRO A 361 16.91 -37.98 -6.83
N TRP A 362 17.96 -38.52 -6.20
CA TRP A 362 17.85 -39.36 -5.00
C TRP A 362 17.47 -38.63 -3.72
N TYR A 363 17.48 -37.31 -3.72
CA TYR A 363 17.23 -36.52 -2.53
C TYR A 363 15.93 -35.76 -2.64
N TYR A 364 15.27 -35.61 -1.50
CA TYR A 364 14.06 -34.81 -1.39
C TYR A 364 14.37 -33.53 -0.62
N GLY A 365 13.71 -32.44 -0.99
CA GLY A 365 13.79 -31.20 -0.23
C GLY A 365 12.48 -30.43 -0.26
N ARG A 366 12.21 -29.70 0.81
CA ARG A 366 11.05 -28.82 0.94
C ARG A 366 11.43 -27.41 0.52
N ILE A 367 10.68 -26.81 -0.40
CA ILE A 367 10.91 -25.43 -0.83
C ILE A 367 10.55 -24.49 0.32
N GLU A 368 11.54 -23.79 0.87
CA GLU A 368 11.32 -22.77 1.90
C GLU A 368 11.10 -21.39 1.29
N LYS A 369 11.79 -21.11 0.18
CA LYS A 369 11.70 -19.81 -0.49
C LYS A 369 12.07 -19.93 -1.96
N ILE A 370 11.36 -19.18 -2.79
CA ILE A 370 11.66 -19.00 -4.20
C ILE A 370 12.13 -17.56 -4.38
N THR A 371 13.26 -17.37 -5.05
CA THR A 371 13.81 -16.04 -5.34
C THR A 371 14.05 -15.88 -6.83
N LEU A 372 13.44 -14.83 -7.40
CA LEU A 372 13.67 -14.41 -8.78
C LEU A 372 14.52 -13.13 -8.76
N THR A 373 15.71 -13.21 -9.33
CA THR A 373 16.62 -12.06 -9.44
C THR A 373 16.77 -11.70 -10.90
N GLN A 374 16.38 -10.47 -11.26
CA GLN A 374 16.58 -9.94 -12.60
C GLN A 374 17.40 -8.65 -12.50
N ALA A 375 18.65 -8.71 -12.97
CA ALA A 375 19.47 -7.52 -13.14
C ALA A 375 19.16 -6.86 -14.50
N PHE A 376 19.40 -5.56 -14.62
CA PHE A 376 19.23 -4.81 -15.87
C PHE A 376 20.00 -5.51 -17.01
N GLU A 377 19.31 -5.77 -18.14
CA GLU A 377 19.83 -6.47 -19.33
C GLU A 377 20.24 -7.95 -19.15
N GLN A 378 19.92 -8.61 -18.03
CA GLN A 378 20.19 -10.04 -17.82
C GLN A 378 18.91 -10.90 -17.80
N GLN A 379 19.06 -12.17 -18.21
CA GLN A 379 17.99 -13.16 -18.08
C GLN A 379 17.68 -13.39 -16.59
N ALA A 380 16.39 -13.41 -16.24
CA ALA A 380 15.98 -13.59 -14.85
C ALA A 380 16.46 -14.95 -14.32
N VAL A 381 17.14 -14.94 -13.18
CA VAL A 381 17.65 -16.15 -12.53
C VAL A 381 16.70 -16.54 -11.41
N CYS A 382 16.04 -17.69 -11.56
CA CYS A 382 15.23 -18.29 -10.51
C CYS A 382 16.08 -19.22 -9.65
N THR A 383 15.95 -19.07 -8.32
CA THR A 383 16.62 -19.91 -7.34
C THR A 383 15.61 -20.44 -6.31
N LEU A 384 15.70 -21.73 -6.05
CA LEU A 384 14.92 -22.48 -5.07
C LEU A 384 15.79 -22.67 -3.82
N ARG A 385 15.35 -22.16 -2.68
CA ARG A 385 15.96 -22.43 -1.37
C ARG A 385 15.20 -23.57 -0.72
N MET A 386 15.85 -24.71 -0.57
CA MET A 386 15.22 -25.96 -0.13
C MET A 386 15.85 -26.45 1.18
N SER A 387 15.02 -26.91 2.10
CA SER A 387 15.43 -27.68 3.27
C SER A 387 15.57 -29.15 2.86
N PRO A 388 16.78 -29.76 2.89
CA PRO A 388 16.95 -31.18 2.57
C PRO A 388 16.16 -32.04 3.55
N LEU A 389 15.53 -33.09 3.04
CA LEU A 389 14.90 -34.11 3.84
C LEU A 389 15.91 -35.22 4.13
N LYS A 390 15.98 -35.66 5.39
CA LYS A 390 16.83 -36.76 5.82
C LYS A 390 15.98 -37.89 6.36
N ALA A 391 16.25 -39.11 5.89
CA ALA A 391 15.56 -40.31 6.38
C ALA A 391 15.75 -40.48 7.89
N THR A 392 14.67 -40.83 8.58
CA THR A 392 14.67 -41.17 10.01
C THR A 392 15.08 -42.62 10.21
N HIS A 393 15.13 -43.07 11.47
CA HIS A 393 15.30 -44.49 11.78
C HIS A 393 14.16 -45.31 11.16
N PHE A 394 14.54 -46.41 10.50
CA PHE A 394 13.59 -47.37 9.96
C PHE A 394 13.04 -48.28 11.07
N PRO A 395 11.81 -48.81 10.90
CA PRO A 395 11.33 -49.93 11.69
C PRO A 395 12.32 -51.11 11.68
N GLU A 396 12.39 -51.88 12.77
CA GLU A 396 13.36 -52.97 12.94
C GLU A 396 13.20 -54.09 11.91
N ASP A 397 12.00 -54.25 11.34
CA ASP A 397 11.67 -55.23 10.31
C ASP A 397 12.15 -54.84 8.90
N VAL A 398 12.63 -53.60 8.71
CA VAL A 398 13.20 -53.15 7.43
C VAL A 398 14.69 -53.46 7.38
N VAL A 399 15.09 -54.22 6.37
CA VAL A 399 16.48 -54.54 6.09
C VAL A 399 17.20 -53.29 5.58
N GLN A 400 18.17 -52.81 6.36
CA GLN A 400 18.93 -51.59 6.07
C GLN A 400 20.17 -51.88 5.22
N TRP A 401 20.66 -50.86 4.52
CA TRP A 401 21.97 -50.91 3.87
C TRP A 401 23.08 -50.96 4.92
N ASP A 402 24.06 -51.85 4.74
CA ASP A 402 25.27 -51.84 5.56
C ASP A 402 26.09 -50.56 5.30
N ASP A 403 26.17 -50.15 4.03
CA ASP A 403 26.75 -48.87 3.64
C ASP A 403 25.73 -47.75 3.84
N LYS A 404 25.93 -46.98 4.91
CA LYS A 404 25.09 -45.82 5.29
C LYS A 404 25.14 -44.66 4.28
N ARG A 405 25.92 -44.78 3.20
CA ARG A 405 25.97 -43.81 2.09
C ARG A 405 24.94 -44.07 1.01
N MET A 406 24.32 -45.26 0.99
CA MET A 406 23.29 -45.59 0.01
C MET A 406 22.10 -44.62 0.14
N PRO A 407 21.59 -44.08 -0.99
CA PRO A 407 20.46 -43.17 -0.95
C PRO A 407 19.19 -43.91 -0.53
N VAL A 408 18.35 -43.20 0.21
CA VAL A 408 17.05 -43.70 0.67
C VAL A 408 15.97 -43.08 -0.22
N GLY A 409 15.42 -43.89 -1.12
CA GLY A 409 14.33 -43.49 -2.01
C GLY A 409 12.96 -43.39 -1.34
N CYS A 410 12.69 -44.27 -0.37
CA CYS A 410 11.39 -44.33 0.30
C CYS A 410 11.54 -44.55 1.80
N GLY A 411 10.59 -44.04 2.59
CA GLY A 411 10.60 -44.07 4.04
C GLY A 411 10.02 -42.80 4.65
N THR A 412 10.32 -42.59 5.93
CA THR A 412 9.93 -41.37 6.67
C THR A 412 11.13 -40.45 6.76
N PHE A 413 10.89 -39.16 6.54
CA PHE A 413 11.94 -38.14 6.46
C PHE A 413 11.61 -36.93 7.33
N LEU A 414 12.67 -36.27 7.83
CA LEU A 414 12.59 -35.00 8.54
C LEU A 414 13.24 -33.89 7.73
N ALA A 415 12.63 -32.71 7.74
CA ALA A 415 13.23 -31.51 7.16
C ALA A 415 14.40 -31.02 8.03
N MET A 416 15.58 -30.96 7.44
CA MET A 416 16.79 -30.49 8.10
C MET A 416 16.82 -28.95 8.10
N LYS A 417 17.41 -28.35 9.15
CA LYS A 417 17.58 -26.88 9.24
C LYS A 417 18.58 -26.29 8.22
N GLY A 418 19.27 -27.12 7.44
CA GLY A 418 20.20 -26.66 6.40
C GLY A 418 19.45 -26.17 5.17
N ILE A 419 19.97 -25.15 4.49
CA ILE A 419 19.36 -24.63 3.25
C ILE A 419 20.28 -24.97 2.07
N GLN A 420 19.73 -25.69 1.10
CA GLN A 420 20.34 -25.94 -0.20
C GLN A 420 19.79 -24.92 -1.21
N ILE A 421 20.66 -24.28 -1.98
CA ILE A 421 20.26 -23.38 -3.07
C ILE A 421 20.37 -24.16 -4.38
N LEU A 422 19.24 -24.29 -5.08
CA LEU A 422 19.09 -25.01 -6.34
C LEU A 422 18.44 -24.10 -7.39
N THR A 423 18.54 -24.49 -8.65
CA THR A 423 17.79 -23.90 -9.76
C THR A 423 16.67 -24.87 -10.19
N PRO A 424 15.66 -24.41 -10.95
CA PRO A 424 14.64 -25.29 -11.51
C PRO A 424 15.20 -26.48 -12.32
N ASN A 425 16.40 -26.36 -12.88
CA ASN A 425 17.04 -27.46 -13.63
C ASN A 425 17.59 -28.56 -12.71
N ASP A 426 17.85 -28.25 -11.44
CA ASP A 426 18.40 -29.17 -10.44
C ASP A 426 17.32 -29.99 -9.72
N VAL A 427 16.04 -29.76 -10.01
CA VAL A 427 14.91 -30.53 -9.48
C VAL A 427 14.25 -31.37 -10.57
N SER A 428 13.59 -32.46 -10.17
CA SER A 428 13.01 -33.43 -11.10
C SER A 428 11.49 -33.52 -10.96
N GLN A 429 10.98 -34.09 -9.86
CA GLN A 429 9.55 -34.36 -9.69
C GLN A 429 9.03 -33.80 -8.37
N GLN A 430 7.80 -33.27 -8.39
CA GLN A 430 7.08 -32.91 -7.18
C GLN A 430 6.61 -34.18 -6.48
N ILE A 431 6.93 -34.31 -5.19
CA ILE A 431 6.52 -35.43 -4.35
C ILE A 431 5.37 -34.97 -3.43
N LEU A 432 4.37 -35.83 -3.28
CA LEU A 432 3.23 -35.63 -2.37
C LEU A 432 3.32 -36.64 -1.22
N PRO A 433 4.09 -36.34 -0.16
CA PRO A 433 4.21 -37.24 0.97
C PRO A 433 2.96 -37.22 1.86
N GLU A 434 2.82 -38.26 2.66
CA GLU A 434 1.96 -38.24 3.84
C GLU A 434 2.65 -37.44 4.94
N ILE A 435 1.94 -36.45 5.50
CA ILE A 435 2.49 -35.55 6.51
C ILE A 435 1.96 -35.98 7.88
N SER A 436 2.85 -36.10 8.87
CA SER A 436 2.47 -36.37 10.26
C SER A 436 1.57 -35.28 10.82
N MET A 437 0.80 -35.61 11.87
CA MET A 437 -0.09 -34.66 12.56
C MET A 437 0.63 -33.42 13.11
N ASP A 438 1.91 -33.54 13.47
CA ASP A 438 2.73 -32.44 13.96
C ASP A 438 3.42 -31.63 12.84
N GLY A 439 3.25 -32.04 11.58
CA GLY A 439 3.78 -31.38 10.39
C GLY A 439 5.29 -31.49 10.20
N LYS A 440 5.98 -32.39 10.92
CA LYS A 440 7.44 -32.49 10.90
C LYS A 440 7.97 -33.66 10.08
N GLU A 441 7.24 -34.76 10.04
CA GLU A 441 7.61 -35.98 9.34
C GLU A 441 6.88 -36.07 8.00
N TYR A 442 7.63 -36.50 6.99
CA TYR A 442 7.15 -36.67 5.63
C TYR A 442 7.40 -38.12 5.22
N THR A 443 6.35 -38.88 5.00
CA THR A 443 6.43 -40.28 4.59
C THR A 443 6.21 -40.39 3.09
N ILE A 444 7.21 -40.93 2.40
CA ILE A 444 7.22 -41.18 0.95
C ILE A 444 7.35 -42.69 0.79
N LEU A 445 6.27 -43.35 0.38
CA LEU A 445 6.24 -44.80 0.15
C LEU A 445 5.69 -45.07 -1.25
N PRO A 446 6.10 -46.17 -1.91
CA PRO A 446 5.50 -46.58 -3.18
C PRO A 446 4.01 -46.87 -2.98
N LYS A 447 3.17 -46.28 -3.83
CA LYS A 447 1.71 -46.48 -3.84
C LYS A 447 1.25 -47.06 -5.17
N VAL A 448 0.08 -47.69 -5.17
CA VAL A 448 -0.53 -48.24 -6.40
C VAL A 448 -0.57 -47.19 -7.51
N GLY A 449 -0.06 -47.54 -8.69
CA GLY A 449 0.07 -46.68 -9.87
C GLY A 449 1.36 -45.85 -9.93
N ASP A 450 2.19 -45.84 -8.88
CA ASP A 450 3.48 -45.16 -8.93
C ASP A 450 4.50 -45.96 -9.75
N LEU A 451 5.32 -45.23 -10.51
CA LEU A 451 6.48 -45.77 -11.22
C LEU A 451 7.76 -45.53 -10.43
N TRP A 452 8.54 -46.57 -10.23
CA TRP A 452 9.79 -46.52 -9.47
C TRP A 452 10.93 -47.21 -10.19
N ALA A 453 12.14 -46.67 -10.04
CA ALA A 453 13.35 -47.43 -10.30
C ALA A 453 13.67 -48.31 -9.08
N ILE A 454 13.95 -49.58 -9.33
CA ILE A 454 14.43 -50.53 -8.32
C ILE A 454 15.83 -51.00 -8.67
N TYR A 455 16.65 -51.29 -7.65
CA TYR A 455 17.98 -51.88 -7.88
C TYR A 455 17.83 -53.33 -8.35
N LYS A 456 18.42 -53.70 -9.50
CA LYS A 456 18.40 -55.09 -10.01
C LYS A 456 19.07 -56.07 -9.05
N TRP A 457 20.16 -55.63 -8.41
CA TRP A 457 20.98 -56.44 -7.51
C TRP A 457 20.87 -55.95 -6.07
N TRP A 458 19.66 -55.99 -5.51
CA TRP A 458 19.46 -55.56 -4.13
C TRP A 458 20.02 -56.60 -3.14
N THR A 459 21.07 -56.20 -2.39
CA THR A 459 21.57 -56.94 -1.21
C THR A 459 22.02 -55.96 -0.14
N PRO A 460 21.88 -56.26 1.17
CA PRO A 460 22.27 -55.32 2.24
C PRO A 460 23.75 -54.91 2.21
N HIS A 461 24.61 -55.78 1.68
CA HIS A 461 26.05 -55.62 1.56
C HIS A 461 26.49 -54.79 0.33
N TYR A 462 25.54 -54.28 -0.47
CA TYR A 462 25.86 -53.54 -1.69
C TYR A 462 26.45 -52.16 -1.36
N GLU A 463 27.71 -51.91 -1.75
CA GLU A 463 28.40 -50.65 -1.43
C GLU A 463 28.14 -49.56 -2.49
N PHE A 464 28.07 -48.31 -2.03
CA PHE A 464 27.81 -47.13 -2.87
C PHE A 464 28.80 -46.98 -4.04
N ASN A 465 30.07 -47.36 -3.82
CA ASN A 465 31.14 -47.21 -4.81
C ASN A 465 30.96 -48.12 -6.05
N PHE A 466 30.19 -49.20 -5.96
CA PHE A 466 29.93 -50.09 -7.10
C PHE A 466 28.88 -49.54 -8.08
N MET A 467 28.15 -48.49 -7.71
CA MET A 467 27.16 -47.84 -8.59
C MET A 467 27.78 -47.07 -9.78
N GLU A 468 29.08 -46.81 -9.77
CA GLU A 468 29.74 -45.97 -10.80
C GLU A 468 30.01 -46.67 -12.14
N LYS A 469 29.84 -48.00 -12.26
CA LYS A 469 30.26 -48.73 -13.47
C LYS A 469 29.17 -49.35 -14.35
N TYR A 470 28.03 -49.79 -13.84
CA TYR A 470 26.91 -50.28 -14.66
C TYR A 470 25.58 -50.00 -13.95
N TYR A 471 24.68 -49.26 -14.62
CA TYR A 471 23.40 -48.81 -14.09
C TYR A 471 22.37 -49.94 -14.13
N ASP A 472 22.32 -50.72 -13.08
CA ASP A 472 21.44 -51.88 -12.99
C ASP A 472 20.17 -51.54 -12.21
N TYR A 473 19.28 -50.79 -12.87
CA TYR A 473 17.92 -50.53 -12.41
C TYR A 473 16.90 -51.16 -13.34
N ASP A 474 15.83 -51.67 -12.75
CA ASP A 474 14.59 -51.96 -13.47
C ASP A 474 13.55 -50.88 -13.14
N ILE A 475 12.66 -50.60 -14.09
CA ILE A 475 11.52 -49.71 -13.86
C ILE A 475 10.32 -50.60 -13.53
N VAL A 476 9.60 -50.27 -12.47
CA VAL A 476 8.41 -51.02 -12.07
C VAL A 476 7.22 -50.10 -11.82
N GLU A 477 6.02 -50.60 -12.08
CA GLU A 477 4.75 -50.05 -11.61
C GLU A 477 4.29 -50.80 -10.36
N VAL A 478 3.83 -50.08 -9.33
CA VAL A 478 3.23 -50.70 -8.15
C VAL A 478 1.77 -51.06 -8.44
N LEU A 479 1.41 -52.33 -8.33
CA LEU A 479 0.05 -52.84 -8.54
C LEU A 479 -0.73 -53.01 -7.21
N ASP A 480 -0.04 -53.27 -6.10
CA ASP A 480 -0.61 -53.43 -4.76
C ASP A 480 0.41 -53.00 -3.70
N ASP A 481 -0.02 -52.23 -2.69
CA ASP A 481 0.79 -51.75 -1.56
C ASP A 481 0.23 -52.16 -0.17
N THR A 482 -0.81 -53.00 -0.13
CA THR A 482 -1.56 -53.33 1.10
C THR A 482 -0.78 -54.25 2.04
N LEU A 483 -0.25 -55.36 1.55
CA LEU A 483 0.58 -56.31 2.29
C LEU A 483 2.05 -56.13 1.92
N ASP A 484 2.54 -56.86 0.92
CA ASP A 484 3.82 -56.63 0.27
C ASP A 484 3.60 -55.92 -1.07
N TYR A 485 4.65 -55.32 -1.63
CA TYR A 485 4.51 -54.57 -2.87
C TYR A 485 4.44 -55.53 -4.06
N LYS A 486 3.27 -55.67 -4.67
CA LYS A 486 3.15 -56.36 -5.95
C LYS A 486 3.51 -55.37 -7.05
N VAL A 487 4.49 -55.68 -7.89
CA VAL A 487 5.01 -54.77 -8.90
C VAL A 487 5.05 -55.41 -10.27
N LEU A 488 4.92 -54.61 -11.32
CA LEU A 488 5.05 -54.99 -12.74
C LEU A 488 6.32 -54.37 -13.33
N GLU A 489 7.20 -55.19 -13.89
CA GLU A 489 8.37 -54.73 -14.62
C GLU A 489 7.99 -54.07 -15.96
N LEU A 490 8.60 -52.91 -16.21
CA LEU A 490 8.37 -52.11 -17.41
C LEU A 490 9.68 -51.92 -18.16
N GLU A 491 9.57 -51.87 -19.48
CA GLU A 491 10.67 -51.48 -20.36
C GLU A 491 10.49 -50.03 -20.86
N PRO A 492 11.58 -49.24 -20.91
CA PRO A 492 11.52 -47.90 -21.45
C PRO A 492 11.32 -47.93 -22.97
N VAL A 493 10.32 -47.20 -23.45
CA VAL A 493 10.05 -46.98 -24.87
C VAL A 493 10.87 -45.77 -25.33
N SER A 494 11.83 -45.98 -26.22
CA SER A 494 12.64 -44.90 -26.80
C SER A 494 11.79 -44.03 -27.74
N LEU A 495 11.25 -42.92 -27.25
CA LEU A 495 10.66 -41.88 -28.09
C LEU A 495 11.61 -40.68 -28.12
N PHE A 496 12.23 -40.45 -29.29
CA PHE A 496 13.05 -39.26 -29.51
C PHE A 496 12.15 -38.03 -29.51
N ASN A 497 12.19 -37.25 -28.42
CA ASN A 497 11.77 -35.86 -28.43
C ASN A 497 12.87 -35.01 -27.82
N GLU A 498 13.55 -34.22 -28.64
CA GLU A 498 14.48 -33.20 -28.17
C GLU A 498 13.73 -32.20 -27.29
N GLY A 499 13.94 -32.30 -25.97
CA GLY A 499 13.53 -31.27 -25.01
C GLY A 499 12.55 -31.69 -23.91
N SER A 500 11.97 -32.90 -23.92
CA SER A 500 11.09 -33.37 -22.82
C SER A 500 11.77 -34.42 -21.95
N LYS A 501 11.82 -34.20 -20.62
CA LYS A 501 12.33 -35.18 -19.62
C LYS A 501 11.41 -36.41 -19.41
N THR A 502 10.33 -36.54 -20.17
CA THR A 502 9.30 -37.57 -19.97
C THR A 502 9.73 -38.90 -20.59
N THR A 503 9.92 -39.91 -19.74
CA THR A 503 10.16 -41.29 -20.19
C THR A 503 8.82 -41.98 -20.41
N PHE A 504 8.68 -42.71 -21.51
CA PHE A 504 7.50 -43.55 -21.76
C PHE A 504 7.86 -44.99 -21.44
N CYS A 505 6.98 -45.70 -20.74
CA CYS A 505 7.21 -47.09 -20.35
C CYS A 505 6.04 -47.96 -20.84
N ARG A 506 6.34 -49.21 -21.19
CA ARG A 506 5.33 -50.24 -21.48
C ARG A 506 5.64 -51.52 -20.70
N ALA A 507 4.62 -52.34 -20.49
CA ALA A 507 4.79 -53.64 -19.84
C ALA A 507 5.77 -54.51 -20.65
N THR A 508 6.76 -55.09 -19.99
CA THR A 508 7.73 -55.99 -20.62
C THR A 508 7.05 -57.32 -20.98
N GLU A 509 7.39 -57.93 -22.11
CA GLU A 509 6.84 -59.26 -22.49
C GLU A 509 7.60 -60.42 -21.81
N THR A 510 8.85 -60.21 -21.41
CA THR A 510 9.72 -61.21 -20.75
C THR A 510 10.77 -60.53 -19.86
N ARG A 511 10.99 -61.04 -18.65
CA ARG A 511 12.07 -60.56 -17.76
C ARG A 511 13.47 -60.93 -18.28
N HIS A 512 14.42 -59.99 -18.28
CA HIS A 512 15.82 -60.29 -18.59
C HIS A 512 16.45 -61.05 -17.41
N ARG A 513 16.70 -62.35 -17.60
CA ARG A 513 17.26 -63.24 -16.57
C ARG A 513 18.77 -63.12 -16.51
N ASP A 514 19.29 -62.65 -15.38
CA ASP A 514 20.61 -63.03 -14.85
C ASP A 514 20.48 -63.07 -13.33
N THR A 515 19.87 -64.11 -12.76
CA THR A 515 19.77 -64.27 -11.30
C THR A 515 20.06 -65.71 -10.92
N ASP A 516 21.15 -65.90 -10.16
CA ASP A 516 21.35 -67.11 -9.40
C ASP A 516 20.45 -67.09 -8.17
N GLY A 517 19.50 -68.03 -8.14
CA GLY A 517 19.00 -68.67 -6.93
C GLY A 517 17.99 -67.89 -6.09
N GLU A 518 16.74 -67.77 -6.54
CA GLU A 518 15.58 -68.16 -5.73
C GLU A 518 14.34 -68.33 -6.65
N GLU A 519 13.50 -69.28 -6.27
CA GLU A 519 12.59 -70.08 -7.12
C GLU A 519 11.24 -69.40 -7.43
N ASP A 520 11.21 -68.07 -7.62
CA ASP A 520 9.96 -67.35 -7.91
C ASP A 520 9.98 -66.74 -9.32
N GLY A 521 9.38 -67.48 -10.26
CA GLY A 521 8.74 -67.00 -11.49
C GLY A 521 9.54 -66.14 -12.47
N SER A 522 9.62 -66.57 -13.73
CA SER A 522 9.93 -65.69 -14.88
C SER A 522 8.80 -64.69 -15.19
N GLU A 523 8.02 -64.31 -14.18
CA GLU A 523 6.84 -63.49 -14.31
C GLU A 523 7.23 -62.00 -14.23
N VAL A 524 6.69 -61.22 -15.16
CA VAL A 524 6.88 -59.76 -15.23
C VAL A 524 6.26 -59.06 -14.02
N ILE A 525 5.37 -59.76 -13.31
CA ILE A 525 4.79 -59.33 -12.04
C ILE A 525 5.45 -60.13 -10.91
N PHE A 526 6.00 -59.44 -9.91
CA PHE A 526 6.63 -60.08 -8.75
C PHE A 526 6.35 -59.29 -7.47
N THR A 527 6.74 -59.85 -6.32
CA THR A 527 6.47 -59.26 -5.01
C THR A 527 7.76 -58.80 -4.34
N ILE A 528 7.79 -57.55 -3.87
CA ILE A 528 8.86 -57.01 -3.03
C ILE A 528 8.33 -56.94 -1.59
N PRO A 529 8.89 -57.72 -0.65
CA PRO A 529 8.50 -57.65 0.75
C PRO A 529 8.65 -56.25 1.34
N LYS A 530 7.75 -55.83 2.24
CA LYS A 530 7.88 -54.51 2.93
C LYS A 530 9.19 -54.37 3.70
N SER A 531 9.74 -55.48 4.20
CA SER A 531 11.06 -55.54 4.83
C SER A 531 12.19 -55.17 3.88
N LYS A 532 12.02 -55.36 2.56
CA LYS A 532 12.99 -55.01 1.50
C LYS A 532 12.64 -53.71 0.77
N ARG A 533 11.81 -52.83 1.33
CA ARG A 533 11.38 -51.58 0.66
C ARG A 533 12.52 -50.66 0.21
N LEU A 534 13.73 -50.79 0.74
CA LEU A 534 14.91 -50.04 0.26
C LEU A 534 15.39 -50.48 -1.13
N THR A 535 14.79 -51.52 -1.72
CA THR A 535 14.94 -51.85 -3.14
C THR A 535 14.45 -50.72 -4.05
N PHE A 536 13.47 -49.92 -3.61
CA PHE A 536 13.00 -48.74 -4.32
C PHE A 536 14.00 -47.57 -4.22
N SER A 537 14.59 -47.17 -5.34
CA SER A 537 15.65 -46.16 -5.43
C SER A 537 15.10 -44.74 -5.53
N HIS A 538 14.25 -44.47 -6.52
CA HIS A 538 13.63 -43.16 -6.73
C HIS A 538 12.40 -43.30 -7.63
N GLN A 539 11.46 -42.37 -7.48
CA GLN A 539 10.27 -42.30 -8.31
C GLN A 539 10.62 -41.80 -9.72
N ILE A 540 9.96 -42.34 -10.74
CA ILE A 540 10.18 -42.00 -12.15
C ILE A 540 9.02 -41.12 -12.66
N PRO A 541 9.32 -39.93 -13.21
CA PRO A 541 8.33 -39.10 -13.89
C PRO A 541 8.08 -39.65 -15.31
N ALA A 542 7.37 -40.77 -15.41
CA ALA A 542 7.04 -41.44 -16.66
C ALA A 542 5.53 -41.52 -16.90
N CYS A 543 5.14 -41.63 -18.16
CA CYS A 543 3.77 -41.95 -18.56
C CYS A 543 3.71 -43.39 -19.07
N LEU A 544 2.74 -44.16 -18.57
CA LEU A 544 2.39 -45.46 -19.12
C LEU A 544 1.78 -45.26 -20.52
N VAL A 545 2.33 -45.94 -21.52
CA VAL A 545 1.71 -46.04 -22.83
C VAL A 545 0.72 -47.20 -22.76
N LEU A 546 -0.57 -46.88 -22.85
CA LEU A 546 -1.67 -47.85 -22.87
C LEU A 546 -1.65 -48.74 -24.11
#